data_AF-A0A837FAE3-F1
#
_entry.id   AF-A0A837FAE3-F1
#
_cell.length_a   1.000
_cell.length_b   1.000
_cell.length_c   1.000
_cell.angle_alpha   90.00
_cell.angle_beta   90.00
_cell.angle_gamma   90.00
#
_symmetry.space_group_name_H-M   'P 1'
#
loop_
_entity.id
_entity.type
_entity.pdbx_description
1 polymer ?
#
loop_
_entity_poly.entity_id
_entity_poly.type
_entity_poly.pdbx_seq_one_letter_code
_entity_poly.pdbx_strand_id
1 'polypeptide(L)'
;MLARSTPCGEAPNPATPFAKLPDGKPFWDDKGDKYQSSSFTYPDPPEWQTVFINAEKVPEPIDAAKLANFDVSRVGAEHYDRQIDGWGEINPDKNLKNDNTYDNYINLYPNQDIVIGFKNVGTESEPRMVPVTRKETFEEKDLRIRTYVSQPTDHSTLPMRADFMSQVVAYDLPIGYCDATWDKEFMADLRRKADWTQGEDPYLSSGEPDKVPEPDLISQDTVVDEFYKEQSKLPAYRAVNKA
;
A
#
# COMPACT_ATOMS: atom_id res chain seq x y z
N MET A 1 6.04 4.76 3.23
CA MET A 1 5.19 4.37 4.37
C MET A 1 6.14 3.89 5.46
N LEU A 2 6.30 4.69 6.53
CA LEU A 2 6.99 4.21 7.73
C LEU A 2 5.98 3.39 8.51
N ALA A 3 6.43 2.26 9.07
CA ALA A 3 5.54 1.33 9.73
C ALA A 3 4.87 1.96 10.96
N ARG A 4 3.64 1.52 11.29
CA ARG A 4 2.79 2.07 12.36
C ARG A 4 3.59 2.38 13.64
N SER A 5 3.33 3.54 14.23
CA SER A 5 3.98 4.02 15.46
C SER A 5 5.50 4.24 15.37
N THR A 6 6.12 4.19 14.19
CA THR A 6 7.55 4.55 14.04
C THR A 6 7.72 6.07 14.08
N PRO A 7 8.53 6.64 15.00
CA PRO A 7 8.78 8.08 15.05
C PRO A 7 9.17 8.66 13.70
N CYS A 8 8.67 9.86 13.38
CA CYS A 8 8.87 10.48 12.07
C CYS A 8 9.58 11.83 12.20
N GLY A 9 10.60 12.04 11.37
CA GLY A 9 11.44 13.26 11.39
C GLY A 9 12.53 13.27 12.46
N GLU A 10 12.81 12.14 13.11
CA GLU A 10 13.95 12.01 14.04
C GLU A 10 15.30 11.97 13.30
N ALA A 11 16.40 11.95 14.07
CA ALA A 11 17.74 11.85 13.50
C ALA A 11 17.91 10.58 12.62
N PRO A 12 18.76 10.65 11.57
CA PRO A 12 19.08 9.50 10.73
C PRO A 12 19.41 8.26 11.55
N ASN A 13 18.84 7.12 11.15
CA ASN A 13 19.10 5.84 11.79
C ASN A 13 19.25 4.73 10.74
N PRO A 14 20.47 4.17 10.57
CA PRO A 14 20.74 3.08 9.64
C PRO A 14 20.09 1.75 10.00
N ALA A 15 19.65 1.59 11.25
CA ALA A 15 19.05 0.37 11.76
C ALA A 15 17.67 0.63 12.36
N THR A 16 16.81 1.40 11.66
CA THR A 16 15.44 1.65 12.15
C THR A 16 14.65 0.34 12.10
N PRO A 17 14.08 -0.14 13.22
CA PRO A 17 13.27 -1.36 13.23
C PRO A 17 12.07 -1.22 12.28
N PHE A 18 11.86 -2.21 11.41
CA PHE A 18 10.72 -2.23 10.49
C PHE A 18 9.67 -3.26 10.93
N ALA A 19 10.09 -4.49 11.23
CA ALA A 19 9.16 -5.55 11.59
C ALA A 19 8.62 -5.42 13.02
N LYS A 20 9.49 -5.03 13.96
CA LYS A 20 9.12 -4.88 15.37
C LYS A 20 8.68 -3.45 15.65
N LEU A 21 7.37 -3.25 15.66
CA LEU A 21 6.77 -1.93 15.83
C LEU A 21 6.84 -1.45 17.29
N PRO A 22 7.00 -0.14 17.54
CA PRO A 22 7.11 0.40 18.90
C PRO A 22 5.88 0.17 19.80
N ASP A 23 4.71 -0.10 19.21
CA ASP A 23 3.47 -0.33 19.94
C ASP A 23 3.28 -1.77 20.45
N GLY A 24 4.16 -2.69 20.04
CA GLY A 24 4.11 -4.10 20.44
C GLY A 24 2.93 -4.89 19.87
N LYS A 25 2.18 -4.34 18.91
CA LYS A 25 1.09 -5.02 18.20
C LYS A 25 1.63 -5.80 16.99
N PRO A 26 0.86 -6.75 16.44
CA PRO A 26 1.21 -7.43 15.18
C PRO A 26 1.51 -6.42 14.05
N PHE A 27 2.34 -6.80 13.09
CA PHE A 27 2.72 -5.89 11.99
C PHE A 27 1.47 -5.40 11.24
N TRP A 28 0.62 -6.33 10.80
CA TRP A 28 -0.68 -6.03 10.20
C TRP A 28 -1.76 -5.75 11.26
N ASP A 29 -2.52 -4.66 11.08
CA ASP A 29 -3.61 -4.25 11.99
C ASP A 29 -4.75 -5.28 12.09
N ASP A 30 -5.00 -6.04 11.02
CA ASP A 30 -6.09 -7.00 10.91
C ASP A 30 -5.68 -8.45 11.22
N LYS A 31 -4.46 -8.66 11.75
CA LYS A 31 -3.80 -9.97 11.93
C LYS A 31 -3.57 -10.73 10.62
N GLY A 32 -3.70 -10.05 9.48
CA GLY A 32 -3.77 -10.64 8.17
C GLY A 32 -5.06 -11.46 7.99
N ASP A 33 -6.05 -10.91 7.28
CA ASP A 33 -7.17 -11.68 6.73
C ASP A 33 -6.70 -13.05 6.20
N LYS A 34 -7.29 -14.14 6.70
CA LYS A 34 -7.05 -15.52 6.23
C LYS A 34 -7.22 -15.68 4.71
N TYR A 35 -7.94 -14.77 4.05
CA TYR A 35 -8.27 -14.83 2.63
C TYR A 35 -7.47 -13.85 1.75
N GLN A 36 -6.90 -12.77 2.30
CA GLN A 36 -6.08 -11.80 1.55
C GLN A 36 -4.61 -11.71 2.03
N SER A 37 -4.38 -12.10 3.27
CA SER A 37 -3.13 -11.95 4.03
C SER A 37 -2.79 -13.21 4.84
N SER A 38 -3.38 -14.36 4.48
CA SER A 38 -2.68 -15.62 4.67
C SER A 38 -1.28 -15.45 4.11
N SER A 39 -0.28 -15.86 4.88
CA SER A 39 1.16 -15.55 4.82
C SER A 39 1.89 -15.70 3.48
N PHE A 40 1.18 -15.97 2.38
CA PHE A 40 1.69 -16.15 1.04
C PHE A 40 1.76 -14.83 0.23
N THR A 41 0.75 -13.96 0.33
CA THR A 41 0.71 -12.71 -0.46
C THR A 41 1.42 -11.57 0.24
N TYR A 42 1.21 -11.45 1.56
CA TYR A 42 1.80 -10.41 2.41
C TYR A 42 2.31 -11.04 3.72
N PRO A 43 3.45 -11.75 3.70
CA PRO A 43 4.03 -12.29 4.93
C PRO A 43 4.45 -11.17 5.88
N ASP A 44 4.43 -11.46 7.18
CA ASP A 44 5.06 -10.60 8.16
C ASP A 44 6.57 -10.47 7.83
N PRO A 45 7.13 -9.25 7.89
CA PRO A 45 8.56 -9.06 7.73
C PRO A 45 9.33 -9.80 8.85
N PRO A 46 10.52 -10.38 8.58
CA PRO A 46 11.34 -11.01 9.61
C PRO A 46 11.66 -10.07 10.77
N GLU A 47 11.65 -10.55 12.01
CA GLU A 47 11.83 -9.71 13.21
C GLU A 47 13.12 -8.86 13.22
N TRP A 48 14.16 -9.32 12.53
CA TRP A 48 15.45 -8.65 12.41
C TRP A 48 15.51 -7.59 11.30
N GLN A 49 14.44 -7.44 10.50
CA GLN A 49 14.41 -6.50 9.39
C GLN A 49 14.43 -5.06 9.88
N THR A 50 15.37 -4.29 9.36
CA THR A 50 15.53 -2.85 9.57
C THR A 50 15.49 -2.10 8.25
N VAL A 51 15.19 -0.82 8.31
CA VAL A 51 15.29 0.11 7.18
C VAL A 51 16.28 1.23 7.51
N PHE A 52 17.08 1.62 6.50
CA PHE A 52 17.97 2.77 6.61
C PHE A 52 17.15 4.04 6.34
N ILE A 53 17.03 4.88 7.35
CA ILE A 53 16.45 6.23 7.22
C ILE A 53 17.60 7.23 7.28
N ASN A 54 17.88 7.89 6.16
CA ASN A 54 18.95 8.89 6.03
C ASN A 54 18.43 10.35 6.02
N ALA A 55 17.13 10.56 6.24
CA ALA A 55 16.55 11.89 6.25
C ALA A 55 17.07 12.72 7.44
N GLU A 56 17.33 14.01 7.21
CA GLU A 56 17.74 14.92 8.27
C GLU A 56 16.65 15.06 9.34
N LYS A 57 17.08 15.34 10.57
CA LYS A 57 16.16 15.59 11.67
C LYS A 57 15.36 16.87 11.40
N VAL A 58 14.04 16.78 11.45
CA VAL A 58 13.17 17.97 11.34
C VAL A 58 13.14 18.74 12.66
N PRO A 59 12.81 20.06 12.66
CA PRO A 59 12.80 20.86 13.89
C PRO A 59 11.86 20.34 14.97
N GLU A 60 10.70 19.81 14.57
CA GLU A 60 9.67 19.27 15.46
C GLU A 60 9.28 17.84 15.06
N PRO A 61 10.06 16.81 15.45
CA PRO A 61 9.73 15.43 15.12
C PRO A 61 8.41 14.98 15.76
N ILE A 62 7.77 13.99 15.14
CA ILE A 62 6.57 13.35 15.66
C ILE A 62 6.97 12.06 16.37
N ASP A 63 6.71 12.02 17.67
CA ASP A 63 6.97 10.85 18.50
C ASP A 63 6.05 9.66 18.19
N ALA A 64 6.49 8.46 18.57
CA ALA A 64 5.71 7.23 18.39
C ALA A 64 4.33 7.28 19.05
N ALA A 65 4.21 7.96 20.21
CA ALA A 65 2.98 7.99 20.99
C ALA A 65 1.87 8.79 20.29
N LYS A 66 2.23 9.88 19.61
CA LYS A 66 1.34 10.67 18.76
C LYS A 66 0.91 9.85 17.54
N LEU A 67 1.80 9.04 16.98
CA LEU A 67 1.57 8.21 15.80
C LEU A 67 0.71 6.97 16.07
N ALA A 68 0.54 6.55 17.33
CA ALA A 68 -0.17 5.33 17.69
C ALA A 68 -1.64 5.26 17.21
N ASN A 69 -2.26 6.40 16.93
CA ASN A 69 -3.65 6.50 16.46
C ASN A 69 -3.76 7.14 15.06
N PHE A 70 -2.67 7.19 14.30
CA PHE A 70 -2.67 7.76 12.95
C PHE A 70 -3.26 6.80 11.92
N ASP A 71 -3.03 5.51 12.11
CA ASP A 71 -3.65 4.49 11.28
C ASP A 71 -5.06 4.24 11.80
N VAL A 72 -6.02 4.47 10.91
CA VAL A 72 -7.44 4.27 11.16
C VAL A 72 -7.87 3.17 10.22
N SER A 73 -8.36 2.08 10.77
CA SER A 73 -9.04 1.07 9.96
C SER A 73 -10.26 1.70 9.28
N ARG A 74 -10.40 1.48 7.97
CA ARG A 74 -11.64 1.80 7.28
C ARG A 74 -12.68 0.78 7.73
N VAL A 75 -13.69 1.26 8.47
CA VAL A 75 -15.02 0.68 8.73
C VAL A 75 -15.08 -0.86 8.65
N GLY A 76 -15.33 -1.51 9.79
CA GLY A 76 -15.25 -2.98 9.91
C GLY A 76 -14.30 -3.43 11.00
N ALA A 77 -14.64 -3.19 12.28
CA ALA A 77 -13.81 -3.60 13.42
C ALA A 77 -13.66 -5.13 13.58
N GLU A 78 -14.43 -5.94 12.84
CA GLU A 78 -14.53 -7.37 13.07
C GLU A 78 -14.58 -8.16 11.75
N HIS A 79 -13.46 -8.79 11.38
CA HIS A 79 -13.38 -9.86 10.37
C HIS A 79 -13.81 -11.23 10.95
N TYR A 80 -14.83 -11.24 11.82
CA TYR A 80 -15.39 -12.46 12.40
C TYR A 80 -16.68 -12.88 11.69
N ASP A 81 -17.47 -13.77 12.27
CA ASP A 81 -18.67 -14.39 11.67
C ASP A 81 -19.80 -13.40 11.31
N ARG A 82 -19.65 -12.11 11.62
CA ARG A 82 -20.63 -11.06 11.33
C ARG A 82 -19.95 -9.84 10.72
N GLN A 83 -20.41 -9.48 9.53
CA GLN A 83 -20.04 -8.25 8.84
C GLN A 83 -20.98 -7.14 9.31
N ILE A 84 -20.59 -6.43 10.38
CA ILE A 84 -21.48 -5.48 11.10
C ILE A 84 -21.39 -4.06 10.53
N ASP A 85 -20.36 -3.76 9.74
CA ASP A 85 -19.98 -2.38 9.42
C ASP A 85 -19.45 -2.29 7.98
N GLY A 86 -20.35 -2.39 7.01
CA GLY A 86 -20.00 -2.34 5.58
C GLY A 86 -19.77 -0.91 5.07
N TRP A 87 -19.09 -0.78 3.93
CA TRP A 87 -18.70 0.48 3.29
C TRP A 87 -19.88 1.46 3.08
N GLY A 88 -21.04 0.95 2.66
CA GLY A 88 -22.25 1.76 2.43
C GLY A 88 -23.27 1.71 3.55
N GLU A 89 -22.99 0.99 4.64
CA GLU A 89 -23.89 0.88 5.79
C GLU A 89 -24.01 2.21 6.54
N ILE A 90 -25.16 2.41 7.19
CA ILE A 90 -25.41 3.60 7.99
C ILE A 90 -24.90 3.34 9.40
N ASN A 91 -23.97 4.17 9.84
CA ASN A 91 -23.50 4.17 11.21
C ASN A 91 -24.67 4.54 12.16
N PRO A 92 -25.05 3.68 13.10
CA PRO A 92 -26.20 3.93 13.98
C PRO A 92 -26.00 5.15 14.90
N ASP A 93 -24.76 5.46 15.26
CA ASP A 93 -24.44 6.57 16.17
C ASP A 93 -24.41 7.92 15.44
N LYS A 94 -23.93 7.94 14.19
CA LYS A 94 -23.76 9.17 13.39
C LYS A 94 -24.92 9.44 12.44
N ASN A 95 -25.78 8.46 12.19
CA ASN A 95 -26.85 8.50 11.18
C ASN A 95 -26.34 8.94 9.78
N LEU A 96 -25.10 8.57 9.48
CA LEU A 96 -24.40 8.84 8.22
C LEU A 96 -23.82 7.53 7.70
N LYS A 97 -23.62 7.43 6.39
CA LYS A 97 -22.87 6.30 5.84
C LYS A 97 -21.50 6.23 6.48
N ASN A 98 -21.07 5.00 6.72
CA ASN A 98 -19.78 4.71 7.29
C ASN A 98 -18.63 5.30 6.48
N ASP A 99 -18.81 5.35 5.17
CA ASP A 99 -17.87 5.96 4.25
C ASP A 99 -18.55 6.95 3.31
N ASN A 100 -18.03 8.18 3.28
CA ASN A 100 -18.57 9.27 2.48
C ASN A 100 -18.33 9.11 0.96
N THR A 101 -17.52 8.12 0.56
CA THR A 101 -17.21 7.87 -0.84
C THR A 101 -18.19 6.88 -1.50
N TYR A 102 -18.93 6.10 -0.72
CA TYR A 102 -19.83 5.06 -1.22
C TYR A 102 -20.76 5.55 -2.34
N ASP A 103 -21.45 6.65 -2.11
CA ASP A 103 -22.42 7.22 -3.05
C ASP A 103 -21.80 7.63 -4.39
N ASN A 104 -20.53 8.03 -4.37
CA ASN A 104 -19.80 8.42 -5.57
C ASN A 104 -19.33 7.22 -6.39
N TYR A 105 -19.05 6.09 -5.73
CA TYR A 105 -18.37 4.95 -6.34
C TYR A 105 -19.28 3.75 -6.62
N ILE A 106 -20.45 3.62 -6.00
CA ILE A 106 -21.40 2.50 -6.25
C ILE A 106 -21.74 2.32 -7.74
N ASN A 107 -21.75 3.41 -8.51
CA ASN A 107 -22.06 3.40 -9.93
C ASN A 107 -20.90 2.87 -10.80
N LEU A 108 -19.67 2.85 -10.30
CA LEU A 108 -18.53 2.28 -11.02
C LEU A 108 -18.51 0.75 -10.97
N TYR A 109 -19.19 0.15 -9.99
CA TYR A 109 -19.22 -1.30 -9.86
C TYR A 109 -20.20 -1.92 -10.87
N PRO A 110 -19.76 -2.93 -11.63
CA PRO A 110 -20.59 -3.60 -12.61
C PRO A 110 -21.69 -4.43 -11.93
N ASN A 111 -22.82 -4.55 -12.62
CA ASN A 111 -23.90 -5.44 -12.21
C ASN A 111 -23.48 -6.91 -12.42
N GLN A 112 -23.87 -7.78 -11.50
CA GLN A 112 -23.65 -9.23 -11.63
C GLN A 112 -24.81 -9.92 -12.36
N ASP A 113 -24.52 -11.10 -12.92
CA ASP A 113 -25.54 -12.00 -13.45
C ASP A 113 -26.02 -12.94 -12.33
N ILE A 114 -27.28 -12.80 -11.94
CA ILE A 114 -27.92 -13.60 -10.90
C ILE A 114 -28.55 -14.83 -11.55
N VAL A 115 -28.18 -16.02 -11.07
CA VAL A 115 -28.78 -17.29 -11.50
C VAL A 115 -30.20 -17.39 -10.91
N ILE A 116 -31.21 -17.41 -11.78
CA ILE A 116 -32.63 -17.50 -11.40
C ILE A 116 -33.20 -18.91 -11.59
N GLY A 117 -32.43 -19.82 -12.16
CA GLY A 117 -32.82 -21.21 -12.34
C GLY A 117 -31.93 -21.91 -13.35
N PHE A 118 -32.32 -23.12 -13.72
CA PHE A 118 -31.61 -23.93 -14.70
C PHE A 118 -32.60 -24.41 -15.76
N LYS A 119 -32.19 -24.32 -17.02
CA LYS A 119 -32.95 -24.84 -18.16
C LYS A 119 -32.25 -26.08 -18.68
N ASN A 120 -33.01 -27.17 -18.82
CA ASN A 120 -32.51 -28.34 -19.54
C ASN A 120 -32.50 -28.03 -21.05
N VAL A 121 -31.32 -28.05 -21.67
CA VAL A 121 -31.14 -27.94 -23.13
C VAL A 121 -30.81 -29.30 -23.78
N GLY A 122 -30.74 -30.36 -22.98
CA GLY A 122 -30.59 -31.75 -23.42
C GLY A 122 -31.93 -32.45 -23.59
N THR A 123 -31.89 -33.76 -23.84
CA THR A 123 -33.08 -34.62 -23.88
C THR A 123 -33.39 -35.18 -22.49
N GLU A 124 -34.55 -35.83 -22.31
CA GLU A 124 -34.88 -36.50 -21.03
C GLU A 124 -33.87 -37.59 -20.64
N SER A 125 -33.28 -38.27 -21.62
CA SER A 125 -32.27 -39.31 -21.40
C SER A 125 -30.85 -38.76 -21.17
N GLU A 126 -30.54 -37.55 -21.63
CA GLU A 126 -29.25 -36.88 -21.43
C GLU A 126 -29.45 -35.40 -21.08
N PRO A 127 -29.83 -35.09 -19.83
CA PRO A 127 -30.09 -33.71 -19.43
C PRO A 127 -28.80 -32.89 -19.42
N ARG A 128 -28.87 -31.69 -20.00
CA ARG A 128 -27.82 -30.67 -19.92
C ARG A 128 -28.41 -29.42 -19.30
N MET A 129 -28.09 -29.18 -18.04
CA MET A 129 -28.61 -28.03 -17.30
C MET A 129 -27.73 -26.82 -17.53
N VAL A 130 -28.29 -25.77 -18.13
CA VAL A 130 -27.62 -24.49 -18.33
C VAL A 130 -28.26 -23.47 -17.38
N PRO A 131 -27.45 -22.69 -16.63
CA PRO A 131 -27.98 -21.65 -15.76
C PRO A 131 -28.69 -20.58 -16.59
N VAL A 132 -29.89 -20.21 -16.18
CA VAL A 132 -30.60 -19.05 -16.68
C VAL A 132 -30.27 -17.89 -15.76
N THR A 133 -29.72 -16.82 -16.32
CA THR A 133 -29.31 -15.63 -15.57
C THR A 133 -30.15 -14.43 -15.92
N ARG A 134 -30.22 -13.47 -14.99
CA ARG A 134 -30.69 -12.10 -15.23
C ARG A 134 -29.67 -11.12 -14.68
N LYS A 135 -29.74 -9.87 -15.15
CA LYS A 135 -28.96 -8.78 -14.55
C LYS A 135 -29.49 -8.47 -13.15
N GLU A 136 -28.55 -8.24 -12.24
CA GLU A 136 -28.79 -7.68 -10.90
C GLU A 136 -29.49 -6.32 -11.00
N THR A 137 -30.46 -6.09 -10.10
CA THR A 137 -31.13 -4.79 -9.93
C THR A 137 -30.27 -3.81 -9.16
N PHE A 138 -30.62 -2.52 -9.17
CA PHE A 138 -29.84 -1.54 -8.40
C PHE A 138 -29.93 -1.81 -6.90
N GLU A 139 -31.09 -2.19 -6.39
CA GLU A 139 -31.32 -2.48 -4.97
C GLU A 139 -30.53 -3.70 -4.50
N GLU A 140 -30.45 -4.74 -5.33
CA GLU A 140 -29.62 -5.93 -5.05
C GLU A 140 -28.13 -5.57 -5.07
N LYS A 141 -27.72 -4.73 -6.03
CA LYS A 141 -26.35 -4.22 -6.11
C LYS A 141 -26.01 -3.37 -4.87
N ASP A 142 -26.89 -2.44 -4.48
CA ASP A 142 -26.71 -1.61 -3.28
C ASP A 142 -26.55 -2.50 -2.05
N LEU A 143 -27.43 -3.50 -1.86
CA LEU A 143 -27.35 -4.43 -0.75
C LEU A 143 -26.05 -5.24 -0.74
N ARG A 144 -25.59 -5.73 -1.90
CA ARG A 144 -24.35 -6.49 -2.02
C ARG A 144 -23.11 -5.64 -1.77
N ILE A 145 -23.10 -4.40 -2.27
CA ILE A 145 -21.92 -3.52 -2.20
C ILE A 145 -21.88 -2.77 -0.87
N ARG A 146 -23.01 -2.39 -0.29
CA ARG A 146 -23.04 -1.66 0.99
C ARG A 146 -22.47 -2.51 2.13
N THR A 147 -22.65 -3.83 2.07
CA THR A 147 -22.13 -4.77 3.06
C THR A 147 -20.65 -5.04 2.87
N TYR A 148 -20.05 -4.65 1.74
CA TYR A 148 -18.63 -4.88 1.46
C TYR A 148 -17.79 -4.14 2.50
N VAL A 149 -16.97 -4.87 3.27
CA VAL A 149 -15.94 -4.29 4.14
C VAL A 149 -14.72 -4.07 3.28
N SER A 150 -14.54 -2.83 2.82
CA SER A 150 -13.31 -2.44 2.14
C SER A 150 -12.20 -2.40 3.18
N GLN A 151 -11.29 -3.35 3.14
CA GLN A 151 -10.02 -3.15 3.84
C GLN A 151 -9.34 -1.95 3.18
N PRO A 152 -8.84 -0.98 3.96
CA PRO A 152 -7.99 0.03 3.38
C PRO A 152 -6.80 -0.71 2.78
N THR A 153 -6.35 -0.29 1.60
CA THR A 153 -4.91 -0.34 1.38
C THR A 153 -4.30 0.40 2.56
N ASP A 154 -3.23 -0.11 3.17
CA ASP A 154 -2.55 0.45 4.36
C ASP A 154 -2.01 1.89 4.16
N HIS A 155 -2.54 2.63 3.17
CA HIS A 155 -2.37 4.04 2.94
C HIS A 155 -2.98 4.83 4.10
N SER A 156 -2.20 4.89 5.17
CA SER A 156 -2.17 5.85 6.26
C SER A 156 -2.97 7.13 6.00
N THR A 157 -3.80 7.53 6.96
CA THR A 157 -4.39 8.88 6.99
C THR A 157 -3.36 9.98 7.26
N LEU A 158 -2.05 9.63 7.27
CA LEU A 158 -0.90 10.52 7.46
C LEU A 158 -1.03 11.85 6.68
N PRO A 159 -1.38 11.90 5.38
CA PRO A 159 -1.51 13.17 4.67
C PRO A 159 -2.67 14.06 5.15
N MET A 160 -3.66 13.49 5.84
CA MET A 160 -4.80 14.23 6.41
C MET A 160 -4.45 14.90 7.75
N ARG A 161 -3.32 14.54 8.35
CA ARG A 161 -2.86 15.07 9.64
C ARG A 161 -2.07 16.36 9.42
N ALA A 162 -2.63 17.48 9.87
CA ALA A 162 -2.03 18.80 9.70
C ALA A 162 -0.63 18.92 10.34
N ASP A 163 -0.44 18.30 11.50
CA ASP A 163 0.85 18.24 12.19
C ASP A 163 1.89 17.49 11.35
N PHE A 164 1.57 16.29 10.84
CA PHE A 164 2.45 15.56 9.93
C PHE A 164 2.84 16.36 8.69
N MET A 165 1.86 17.01 8.06
CA MET A 165 2.10 17.85 6.89
C MET A 165 3.02 19.03 7.21
N SER A 166 2.81 19.70 8.34
CA SER A 166 3.57 20.90 8.72
C SER A 166 4.96 20.62 9.30
N GLN A 167 5.13 19.51 10.02
CA GLN A 167 6.33 19.22 10.81
C GLN A 167 7.30 18.30 10.08
N VAL A 168 6.79 17.40 9.22
CA VAL A 168 7.62 16.42 8.51
C VAL A 168 7.61 16.72 7.02
N VAL A 169 6.45 16.68 6.37
CA VAL A 169 6.35 16.77 4.90
C VAL A 169 6.88 18.10 4.37
N ALA A 170 6.64 19.20 5.08
CA ALA A 170 7.17 20.52 4.71
C ALA A 170 8.71 20.58 4.65
N TYR A 171 9.40 19.69 5.37
CA TYR A 171 10.86 19.63 5.43
C TYR A 171 11.45 18.48 4.61
N ASP A 172 10.68 17.41 4.39
CA ASP A 172 11.07 16.23 3.59
C ASP A 172 10.81 16.42 2.10
N LEU A 173 9.77 17.18 1.72
CA LEU A 173 9.61 17.59 0.34
C LEU A 173 10.72 18.57 -0.02
N PRO A 174 11.46 18.36 -1.12
CA PRO A 174 12.30 19.40 -1.67
C PRO A 174 11.38 20.53 -2.14
N ILE A 175 11.11 21.50 -1.28
CA ILE A 175 10.67 22.84 -1.69
C ILE A 175 11.92 23.54 -2.26
N GLY A 176 12.50 22.93 -3.29
CA GLY A 176 13.36 23.64 -4.20
C GLY A 176 12.48 24.56 -5.02
N TYR A 177 12.94 25.79 -5.24
CA TYR A 177 12.44 26.52 -6.40
C TYR A 177 12.72 25.63 -7.61
N CYS A 178 11.66 25.10 -8.22
CA CYS A 178 11.79 24.33 -9.44
C CYS A 178 12.08 25.34 -10.55
N ASP A 179 13.32 25.84 -10.62
CA ASP A 179 13.79 26.80 -11.63
C ASP A 179 13.57 26.25 -13.04
N ALA A 180 13.55 24.92 -13.18
CA ALA A 180 13.11 24.24 -14.39
C ALA A 180 11.74 24.73 -14.89
N THR A 181 10.77 25.01 -14.01
CA THR A 181 9.45 25.52 -14.44
C THR A 181 9.49 26.94 -15.04
N TRP A 182 10.54 27.70 -14.75
CA TRP A 182 10.74 29.05 -15.29
C TRP A 182 11.38 29.01 -16.68
N ASP A 183 12.10 27.93 -16.99
CA ASP A 183 12.58 27.62 -18.33
C ASP A 183 11.51 26.85 -19.12
N LYS A 184 10.70 27.62 -19.85
CA LYS A 184 9.62 27.07 -20.67
C LYS A 184 10.12 26.15 -21.78
N GLU A 185 11.32 26.40 -22.31
CA GLU A 185 11.91 25.60 -23.39
C GLU A 185 12.37 24.26 -22.84
N PHE A 186 13.08 24.27 -21.71
CA PHE A 186 13.46 23.05 -20.99
C PHE A 186 12.25 22.20 -20.61
N MET A 187 11.18 22.80 -20.07
CA MET A 187 9.96 22.07 -19.72
C MET A 187 9.20 21.55 -20.94
N ALA A 188 9.24 22.27 -22.06
CA ALA A 188 8.65 21.79 -23.32
C ALA A 188 9.43 20.59 -23.85
N ASP A 189 10.75 20.63 -23.79
CA ASP A 189 11.61 19.50 -24.16
C ASP A 189 11.41 18.29 -23.25
N LEU A 190 11.34 18.48 -21.93
CA LEU A 190 11.02 17.41 -20.97
C LEU A 190 9.65 16.78 -21.25
N ARG A 191 8.62 17.59 -21.48
CA ARG A 191 7.28 17.07 -21.84
C ARG A 191 7.31 16.30 -23.15
N ARG A 192 8.04 16.80 -24.15
CA ARG A 192 8.22 16.12 -25.44
C ARG A 192 8.92 14.76 -25.27
N LYS A 193 9.96 14.68 -24.44
CA LYS A 193 10.70 13.45 -24.14
C LYS A 193 9.91 12.46 -23.27
N ALA A 194 9.09 12.96 -22.34
CA ALA A 194 8.26 12.15 -21.46
C ALA A 194 6.96 11.66 -22.13
N ASP A 195 6.56 12.28 -23.23
CA ASP A 195 5.39 11.87 -24.00
C ASP A 195 5.74 10.66 -24.88
N TRP A 196 5.42 9.46 -24.39
CA TRP A 196 5.62 8.21 -25.12
C TRP A 196 4.88 8.19 -26.48
N THR A 197 3.88 9.06 -26.70
CA THR A 197 3.08 9.05 -27.93
C THR A 197 3.75 9.78 -29.10
N GLN A 198 4.82 10.54 -28.85
CA GLN A 198 5.58 11.22 -29.90
C GLN A 198 6.43 10.26 -30.74
N GLY A 199 6.58 9.00 -30.32
CA GLY A 199 7.31 7.98 -31.06
C GLY A 199 8.83 8.19 -31.11
N GLU A 200 9.36 9.11 -30.30
CA GLU A 200 10.79 9.39 -30.18
C GLU A 200 11.52 8.44 -29.24
N ASP A 201 10.79 7.64 -28.46
CA ASP A 201 11.38 6.61 -27.60
C ASP A 201 11.92 5.47 -28.47
N PRO A 202 13.26 5.25 -28.51
CA PRO A 202 13.87 4.18 -29.28
C PRO A 202 13.26 2.81 -28.95
N TYR A 203 12.82 2.61 -27.70
CA TYR A 203 12.17 1.39 -27.22
C TYR A 203 10.94 1.02 -28.06
N LEU A 204 10.17 1.99 -28.52
CA LEU A 204 8.96 1.74 -29.34
C LEU A 204 9.29 1.17 -30.73
N SER A 205 10.53 1.34 -31.19
CA SER A 205 11.01 0.85 -32.49
C SER A 205 11.92 -0.36 -32.40
N SER A 206 12.80 -0.42 -31.39
CA SER A 206 13.80 -1.48 -31.21
C SER A 206 13.35 -2.57 -30.24
N GLY A 207 12.40 -2.27 -29.34
CA GLY A 207 12.07 -3.12 -28.19
C GLY A 207 13.15 -3.19 -27.11
N GLU A 208 14.22 -2.39 -27.26
CA GLU A 208 15.34 -2.33 -26.32
C GLU A 208 15.38 -0.94 -25.67
N PRO A 209 15.33 -0.85 -24.32
CA PRO A 209 15.40 0.42 -23.62
C PRO A 209 16.79 1.03 -23.77
N ASP A 210 16.87 2.37 -23.70
CA ASP A 210 18.14 3.08 -23.75
C ASP A 210 19.10 2.60 -22.65
N LYS A 211 20.33 2.28 -23.04
CA LYS A 211 21.41 1.97 -22.09
C LYS A 211 21.96 3.27 -21.52
N VAL A 212 21.33 3.75 -20.45
CA VAL A 212 21.88 4.82 -19.63
C VAL A 212 22.94 4.22 -18.70
N PRO A 213 24.21 4.66 -18.76
CA PRO A 213 25.22 4.20 -17.82
C PRO A 213 24.83 4.62 -16.40
N GLU A 214 24.92 3.70 -15.46
CA GLU A 214 24.65 3.98 -14.06
C GLU A 214 25.64 5.05 -13.54
N PRO A 215 25.16 6.12 -12.88
CA PRO A 215 26.05 7.12 -12.29
C PRO A 215 26.92 6.52 -11.19
N ASP A 216 28.21 6.87 -11.17
CA ASP A 216 29.19 6.41 -10.15
C ASP A 216 28.80 6.76 -8.69
N LEU A 217 27.83 7.67 -8.50
CA LEU A 217 27.30 8.05 -7.18
C LEU A 217 26.38 6.99 -6.56
N ILE A 218 25.85 6.05 -7.36
CA ILE A 218 24.96 5.00 -6.86
C ILE A 218 25.82 3.86 -6.34
N SER A 219 25.78 3.61 -5.03
CA SER A 219 26.44 2.46 -4.44
C SER A 219 25.75 1.16 -4.89
N GLN A 220 26.52 0.26 -5.51
CA GLN A 220 26.05 -1.09 -5.85
C GLN A 220 26.13 -2.07 -4.66
N ASP A 221 26.78 -1.67 -3.56
CA ASP A 221 26.88 -2.52 -2.38
C ASP A 221 25.48 -2.63 -1.73
N THR A 222 24.92 -3.84 -1.71
CA THR A 222 23.69 -4.10 -0.97
C THR A 222 24.01 -4.23 0.52
N VAL A 223 23.02 -4.01 1.39
CA VAL A 223 23.16 -4.22 2.85
C VAL A 223 23.66 -5.63 3.18
N VAL A 224 23.32 -6.60 2.32
CA VAL A 224 23.78 -7.99 2.43
C VAL A 224 25.28 -8.11 2.11
N ASP A 225 25.77 -7.40 1.10
CA ASP A 225 27.19 -7.38 0.72
C ASP A 225 28.06 -6.71 1.79
N GLU A 226 27.58 -5.63 2.39
CA GLU A 226 28.24 -5.00 3.54
C GLU A 226 28.26 -5.93 4.77
N PHE A 227 27.14 -6.61 5.06
CA PHE A 227 27.06 -7.59 6.14
C PHE A 227 28.06 -8.75 5.97
N TYR A 228 28.18 -9.30 4.76
CA TYR A 228 29.15 -10.36 4.47
C TYR A 228 30.59 -9.84 4.49
N LYS A 229 30.85 -8.63 4.00
CA LYS A 229 32.16 -7.97 4.12
C LYS A 229 32.55 -7.81 5.59
N GLU A 230 31.65 -7.34 6.45
CA GLU A 230 31.92 -7.18 7.89
C GLU A 230 32.07 -8.52 8.61
N GLN A 231 31.26 -9.53 8.29
CA GLN A 231 31.46 -10.89 8.82
C GLN A 231 32.80 -11.50 8.43
N SER A 232 33.29 -11.23 7.21
CA SER A 232 34.58 -11.75 6.74
C SER A 232 35.79 -11.10 7.43
N LYS A 233 35.61 -9.91 8.02
CA LYS A 233 36.62 -9.19 8.82
C LYS A 233 36.66 -9.66 10.28
N LEU A 234 35.64 -10.37 10.75
CA LEU A 234 35.65 -10.94 12.11
C LEU A 234 36.62 -12.13 12.14
N PRO A 235 37.68 -12.10 12.98
CA PRO A 235 38.59 -13.23 13.10
C PRO A 235 37.81 -14.47 13.56
N ALA A 236 38.15 -15.63 13.01
CA ALA A 236 37.57 -16.94 13.31
C ALA A 236 37.79 -17.35 14.78
N TYR A 237 37.08 -16.70 15.70
CA TYR A 237 37.10 -16.95 17.14
C TYR A 237 35.67 -17.23 17.64
N ARG A 238 34.95 -18.12 16.96
CA ARG A 238 33.75 -18.79 17.51
C ARG A 238 33.75 -20.28 17.21
N ALA A 239 34.90 -20.91 17.42
CA ALA A 239 35.03 -22.35 17.58
C ALA A 239 35.29 -22.72 19.05
N VAL A 240 34.62 -22.11 20.04
CA VAL A 240 34.71 -22.59 21.44
C VAL A 240 33.41 -22.24 22.17
N ASN A 241 32.50 -23.23 22.24
CA ASN A 241 31.57 -23.53 23.34
C ASN A 241 30.51 -24.53 22.83
N LYS A 242 30.98 -25.73 22.50
CA LYS A 242 30.20 -26.95 22.65
C LYS A 242 30.90 -27.77 23.72
N ALA A 243 30.44 -27.62 24.95
CA ALA A 243 30.61 -28.55 26.05
C ALA A 243 29.29 -28.50 26.84
#